data_AF-I1CJ16-F1
#
_entry.id   AF-I1CJ16-F1
#
_cell.length_a   1.000
_cell.length_b   1.000
_cell.length_c   1.000
_cell.angle_alpha   90.00
_cell.angle_beta   90.00
_cell.angle_gamma   90.00
#
_symmetry.space_group_name_H-M   'P 1'
#
loop_
_entity.id
_entity.type
_entity.pdbx_description
1 polymer ?
#
loop_
_entity_poly.entity_id
_entity_poly.type
_entity_poly.pdbx_seq_one_letter_code
_entity_poly.pdbx_strand_id
1 'polypeptide(L)'
;MSSPLISRTALLCRTSLARPALYNTARFSSQLKDIQHLENEPYHNSVEVISGAPEELLERSVRIFKPARTASQQGKNGTRLWRIDFEIMEEGNRWENPLMGWASRLTLKIVSDYQQSLTMKFNTKEAAIKFAEKQGWKYYVQEPKTPKFVVKAYGDNYKYSPNKLRLFKTK
;
A
#
# COMPACT_ATOMS: atom_id res chain seq x y z
N MET A 1 49.20 -54.55 -10.27
CA MET A 1 49.85 -53.43 -9.57
C MET A 1 48.79 -52.37 -9.33
N SER A 2 48.33 -52.26 -8.10
CA SER A 2 47.17 -51.47 -7.67
C SER A 2 47.58 -50.09 -7.19
N SER A 3 46.99 -49.04 -7.76
CA SER A 3 46.88 -47.71 -7.13
C SER A 3 45.62 -47.71 -6.25
N PRO A 4 45.60 -47.05 -5.07
CA PRO A 4 45.29 -45.62 -5.04
C PRO A 4 45.99 -44.82 -3.92
N LEU A 5 46.15 -43.51 -4.11
CA LEU A 5 46.52 -42.56 -3.05
C LEU A 5 45.26 -41.84 -2.54
N ILE A 6 44.98 -41.98 -1.24
CA ILE A 6 43.95 -41.24 -0.50
C ILE A 6 44.62 -40.52 0.68
N SER A 7 44.40 -39.19 0.71
CA SER A 7 44.17 -38.29 1.85
C SER A 7 45.18 -38.21 3.02
N ARG A 8 45.54 -36.96 3.36
CA ARG A 8 45.55 -36.37 4.73
C ARG A 8 45.91 -34.88 4.66
N THR A 9 44.94 -33.98 4.75
CA THR A 9 44.57 -33.14 5.91
C THR A 9 45.64 -32.19 6.49
N ALA A 10 45.33 -30.89 6.34
CA ALA A 10 45.45 -29.74 7.26
C ALA A 10 46.71 -29.52 8.11
N LEU A 11 47.22 -28.27 8.08
CA LEU A 11 47.24 -27.31 9.21
C LEU A 11 48.21 -26.16 8.88
N LEU A 12 47.75 -24.90 8.89
CA LEU A 12 48.62 -23.76 9.20
C LEU A 12 47.87 -22.67 9.99
N CYS A 13 48.23 -22.62 11.27
CA CYS A 13 48.54 -21.47 12.12
C CYS A 13 47.56 -20.28 12.19
N ARG A 14 46.83 -20.20 13.32
CA ARG A 14 46.30 -18.94 13.88
C ARG A 14 47.41 -18.27 14.70
N THR A 15 47.77 -17.04 14.36
CA THR A 15 48.51 -16.15 15.24
C THR A 15 47.55 -15.22 15.97
N SER A 16 47.65 -15.23 17.30
CA SER A 16 46.88 -14.40 18.22
C SER A 16 47.58 -13.06 18.48
N LEU A 17 46.90 -11.95 18.20
CA LEU A 17 47.25 -10.67 18.81
C LEU A 17 46.20 -10.34 19.88
N ALA A 18 46.65 -10.40 21.13
CA ALA A 18 45.89 -10.05 22.32
C ALA A 18 45.66 -8.53 22.39
N ARG A 19 44.47 -8.14 22.84
CA ARG A 19 44.10 -6.74 23.16
C ARG A 19 43.85 -6.67 24.68
N PRO A 20 44.34 -5.66 25.40
CA PRO A 20 44.29 -5.65 26.86
C PRO A 20 42.90 -5.28 27.39
N ALA A 21 42.58 -5.87 28.53
CA ALA A 21 41.35 -5.70 29.28
C ALA A 21 41.30 -4.34 29.99
N LEU A 22 40.13 -3.71 29.96
CA LEU A 22 39.73 -2.71 30.96
C LEU A 22 38.32 -3.05 31.46
N TYR A 23 38.30 -3.37 32.75
CA TYR A 23 37.21 -3.34 33.73
C TYR A 23 35.90 -4.07 33.41
N ASN A 24 35.84 -5.29 33.96
CA ASN A 24 34.63 -6.03 34.27
C ASN A 24 33.99 -5.44 35.54
N THR A 25 32.90 -4.68 35.41
CA THR A 25 31.94 -4.50 36.50
C THR A 25 30.86 -5.56 36.32
N ALA A 26 30.92 -6.55 37.20
CA ALA A 26 29.94 -7.60 37.26
C ALA A 26 28.54 -7.03 37.57
N ARG A 27 27.57 -7.52 36.80
CA ARG A 27 26.29 -8.06 37.29
C ARG A 27 25.48 -7.18 38.26
N PHE A 28 24.72 -6.25 37.70
CA PHE A 28 23.33 -5.93 38.06
C PHE A 28 22.92 -4.77 37.13
N SER A 29 22.33 -5.00 35.96
CA SER A 29 20.88 -4.98 35.81
C SER A 29 20.52 -5.32 34.35
N SER A 30 20.55 -6.61 34.00
CA SER A 30 19.99 -7.08 32.73
C SER A 30 18.44 -7.07 32.72
N GLN A 31 17.81 -6.15 33.47
CA GLN A 31 16.35 -6.05 33.60
C GLN A 31 15.82 -4.62 33.38
N LEU A 32 16.62 -3.67 32.90
CA LEU A 32 16.14 -2.29 32.66
C LEU A 32 16.33 -1.84 31.21
N LYS A 33 16.11 -2.74 30.25
CA LYS A 33 15.88 -2.37 28.84
C LYS A 33 14.61 -2.97 28.23
N ASP A 34 13.97 -3.89 28.93
CA ASP A 34 12.66 -4.44 28.53
C ASP A 34 11.47 -3.71 29.19
N ILE A 35 11.73 -2.64 29.95
CA ILE A 35 10.70 -1.82 30.64
C ILE A 35 10.55 -0.45 29.94
N GLN A 36 10.51 -0.45 28.60
CA GLN A 36 10.03 0.72 27.83
C GLN A 36 8.94 0.36 26.82
N HIS A 37 8.35 -0.83 26.91
CA HIS A 37 7.29 -1.28 26.00
C HIS A 37 5.91 -1.47 26.64
N LEU A 38 5.72 -1.06 27.90
CA LEU A 38 4.42 -1.16 28.57
C LEU A 38 4.20 0.07 29.45
N GLU A 39 3.97 1.22 28.83
CA GLU A 39 3.15 2.32 29.38
C GLU A 39 3.16 3.49 28.41
N ASN A 40 2.24 3.39 27.45
CA ASN A 40 1.42 4.49 26.96
C ASN A 40 0.24 3.80 26.24
N GLU A 41 -0.68 3.22 27.00
CA GLU A 41 -2.08 3.11 26.57
C GLU A 41 -2.84 4.32 27.16
N PRO A 42 -2.65 5.56 26.68
CA PRO A 42 -3.61 6.59 27.02
C PRO A 42 -4.77 6.39 26.06
N TYR A 43 -5.94 6.04 26.60
CA TYR A 43 -7.25 6.39 26.05
C TYR A 43 -7.21 6.72 24.56
N HIS A 44 -7.56 5.76 23.69
CA HIS A 44 -7.87 6.07 22.30
C HIS A 44 -8.98 7.11 22.35
N ASN A 45 -8.61 8.39 22.25
CA ASN A 45 -9.52 9.45 21.84
C ASN A 45 -9.88 9.06 20.42
N SER A 46 -10.84 8.15 20.28
CA SER A 46 -11.37 7.70 19.02
C SER A 46 -11.83 8.96 18.32
N VAL A 47 -11.11 9.34 17.26
CA VAL A 47 -11.41 10.59 16.54
C VAL A 47 -12.86 10.52 16.05
N GLU A 48 -13.34 9.32 15.77
CA GLU A 48 -14.74 8.95 15.64
C GLU A 48 -15.69 9.69 16.61
N VAL A 49 -15.50 9.56 17.92
CA VAL A 49 -16.39 10.14 18.95
C VAL A 49 -16.31 11.67 18.97
N ILE A 50 -15.13 12.22 18.66
CA ILE A 50 -14.89 13.68 18.67
C ILE A 50 -15.36 14.32 17.35
N SER A 51 -15.36 13.57 16.25
CA SER A 51 -15.58 14.10 14.89
C SER A 51 -16.98 14.67 14.67
N GLY A 52 -17.96 14.27 15.50
CA GLY A 52 -19.36 14.60 15.30
C GLY A 52 -19.97 13.99 14.04
N ALA A 53 -19.28 13.02 13.41
CA ALA A 53 -19.84 12.24 12.32
C ALA A 53 -20.98 11.35 12.86
N PRO A 54 -22.07 11.17 12.09
CA PRO A 54 -23.14 10.28 12.50
C PRO A 54 -22.64 8.82 12.49
N GLU A 55 -23.16 8.02 13.41
CA GLU A 55 -22.77 6.62 13.63
C GLU A 55 -22.96 5.74 12.38
N GLU A 56 -23.95 6.08 11.55
CA GLU A 56 -24.25 5.43 10.27
C GLU A 56 -23.05 5.37 9.31
N LEU A 57 -22.09 6.30 9.44
CA LEU A 57 -20.89 6.32 8.61
C LEU A 57 -20.01 5.08 8.84
N LEU A 58 -20.02 4.51 10.04
CA LEU A 58 -19.21 3.37 10.46
C LEU A 58 -19.63 2.06 9.82
N GLU A 59 -20.92 1.96 9.44
CA GLU A 59 -21.44 0.79 8.75
C GLU A 59 -20.82 0.64 7.35
N ARG A 60 -20.40 1.77 6.77
CA ARG A 60 -19.91 1.83 5.40
C ARG A 60 -18.45 1.41 5.29
N SER A 61 -18.15 0.66 4.23
CA SER A 61 -16.79 0.28 3.90
C SER A 61 -16.09 1.37 3.06
N VAL A 62 -14.78 1.47 3.26
CA VAL A 62 -13.91 2.43 2.62
C VAL A 62 -12.90 1.73 1.72
N ARG A 63 -12.74 2.23 0.50
CA ARG A 63 -11.72 1.80 -0.45
C ARG A 63 -10.49 2.67 -0.36
N ILE A 64 -9.36 2.07 0.01
CA ILE A 64 -8.04 2.71 -0.05
C ILE A 64 -7.32 2.24 -1.31
N PHE A 65 -7.07 3.14 -2.26
CA PHE A 65 -6.50 2.76 -3.55
C PHE A 65 -5.67 3.89 -4.19
N LYS A 66 -4.86 3.53 -5.17
CA LYS A 66 -4.29 4.50 -6.11
C LYS A 66 -5.10 4.48 -7.40
N PRO A 67 -5.60 5.64 -7.88
CA PRO A 67 -6.41 5.66 -9.08
C PRO A 67 -5.59 5.18 -10.28
N ALA A 68 -6.23 4.39 -11.13
CA ALA A 68 -5.63 3.93 -12.37
C ALA A 68 -5.42 5.10 -13.34
N ARG A 69 -4.46 4.95 -14.27
CA ARG A 69 -4.29 5.93 -15.35
C ARG A 69 -5.50 5.88 -16.27
N THR A 70 -6.08 7.04 -16.57
CA THR A 70 -7.14 7.18 -17.58
C THR A 70 -6.64 6.66 -18.94
N ALA A 71 -7.35 5.71 -19.55
CA ALA A 71 -6.91 5.08 -20.80
C ALA A 71 -6.74 6.11 -21.94
N SER A 72 -7.64 7.10 -22.00
CA SER A 72 -7.64 8.17 -23.01
C SER A 72 -6.46 9.14 -22.91
N GLN A 73 -5.76 9.22 -21.76
CA GLN A 73 -4.68 10.17 -21.53
C GLN A 73 -3.38 9.48 -21.10
N GLN A 74 -2.24 9.92 -21.61
CA GLN A 74 -0.94 9.34 -21.23
C GLN A 74 -0.35 9.95 -19.95
N GLY A 75 -0.94 11.03 -19.43
CA GLY A 75 -0.48 11.71 -18.22
C GLY A 75 -0.57 10.83 -16.96
N LYS A 76 0.44 10.93 -16.09
CA LYS A 76 0.56 10.12 -14.86
C LYS A 76 0.41 10.93 -13.57
N ASN A 77 0.16 12.23 -13.65
CA ASN A 77 0.15 13.09 -12.45
C ASN A 77 -1.01 12.73 -11.50
N GLY A 78 -2.18 12.37 -12.05
CA GLY A 78 -3.36 12.03 -11.25
C GLY A 78 -3.28 10.73 -10.44
N THR A 79 -2.29 9.87 -10.72
CA THR A 79 -2.15 8.52 -10.14
C THR A 79 -1.14 8.44 -8.98
N ARG A 80 -0.52 9.57 -8.61
CA ARG A 80 0.58 9.60 -7.62
C ARG A 80 0.09 9.42 -6.19
N LEU A 81 -1.04 10.03 -5.87
CA LEU A 81 -1.60 10.09 -4.53
C LEU A 81 -2.51 8.89 -4.26
N TRP A 82 -2.48 8.39 -3.03
CA TRP A 82 -3.47 7.45 -2.51
C TRP A 82 -4.78 8.18 -2.27
N ARG A 83 -5.89 7.48 -2.50
CA ARG A 83 -7.22 7.99 -2.31
C ARG A 83 -8.00 7.09 -1.38
N ILE A 84 -8.81 7.74 -0.57
CA ILE A 84 -9.88 7.12 0.20
C ILE A 84 -11.19 7.54 -0.46
N ASP A 85 -11.93 6.56 -0.95
CA ASP A 85 -13.31 6.72 -1.43
C ASP A 85 -14.22 5.81 -0.61
N PHE A 86 -15.43 6.28 -0.33
CA PHE A 86 -16.48 5.44 0.24
C PHE A 86 -17.08 4.55 -0.84
N GLU A 87 -17.46 3.32 -0.48
CA GLU A 87 -18.27 2.45 -1.34
C GLU A 87 -19.62 3.10 -1.65
N ILE A 88 -20.43 2.63 -2.62
CA ILE A 88 -21.77 3.20 -2.89
C ILE A 88 -22.80 2.34 -2.15
N MET A 89 -23.70 2.95 -1.37
CA MET A 89 -24.84 2.23 -0.80
C MET A 89 -25.97 2.17 -1.83
N GLU A 90 -26.64 1.02 -1.93
CA GLU A 90 -27.72 0.83 -2.90
C GLU A 90 -28.91 1.77 -2.62
N GLU A 91 -29.28 1.94 -1.35
CA GLU A 91 -30.42 2.76 -0.93
C GLU A 91 -30.19 4.28 -1.11
N GLY A 92 -28.94 4.74 -1.01
CA GLY A 92 -28.54 6.15 -1.11
C GLY A 92 -28.03 6.56 -2.50
N ASN A 93 -28.14 5.67 -3.49
CA ASN A 93 -27.64 5.93 -4.83
C ASN A 93 -28.47 7.01 -5.56
N ARG A 94 -27.95 7.48 -6.69
CA ARG A 94 -28.59 8.53 -7.49
C ARG A 94 -29.97 8.08 -7.99
N TRP A 95 -30.97 8.91 -7.79
CA TRP A 95 -32.32 8.76 -8.34
C TRP A 95 -32.66 9.94 -9.24
N GLU A 96 -33.63 9.78 -10.14
CA GLU A 96 -34.08 10.84 -11.04
C GLU A 96 -35.12 11.74 -10.37
N ASN A 97 -34.91 13.06 -10.42
CA ASN A 97 -35.90 14.02 -9.96
C ASN A 97 -37.09 14.06 -10.94
N PRO A 98 -38.34 13.82 -10.51
CA PRO A 98 -39.51 13.79 -11.40
C PRO A 98 -39.83 15.14 -12.07
N LEU A 99 -39.37 16.26 -11.51
CA LEU A 99 -39.62 17.59 -12.07
C LEU A 99 -38.59 17.97 -13.15
N MET A 100 -37.29 17.91 -12.81
CA MET A 100 -36.20 18.41 -13.67
C MET A 100 -35.35 17.31 -14.33
N GLY A 101 -35.51 16.05 -13.93
CA GLY A 101 -34.69 14.92 -14.42
C GLY A 101 -33.25 14.90 -13.90
N TRP A 102 -32.90 15.73 -12.92
CA TRP A 102 -31.55 15.75 -12.36
C TRP A 102 -31.29 14.53 -11.46
N ALA A 103 -30.05 14.03 -11.51
CA ALA A 103 -29.57 12.97 -10.63
C ALA A 103 -29.49 13.49 -9.18
N SER A 104 -30.56 13.27 -8.44
CA SER A 104 -30.72 13.70 -7.06
C SER A 104 -30.28 12.61 -6.11
N ARG A 105 -29.97 13.01 -4.87
CA ARG A 105 -29.53 12.12 -3.79
C ARG A 105 -30.34 12.32 -2.52
N LEU A 106 -31.19 13.35 -2.48
CA LEU A 106 -31.99 13.72 -1.33
C LEU A 106 -33.23 12.82 -1.27
N THR A 107 -33.17 11.76 -0.46
CA THR A 107 -34.34 10.96 -0.08
C THR A 107 -34.80 11.42 1.30
N LEU A 108 -36.08 11.21 1.64
CA LEU A 108 -36.67 11.53 2.96
C LEU A 108 -36.01 10.77 4.14
N LYS A 109 -35.10 9.83 3.85
CA LYS A 109 -34.30 9.10 4.82
C LYS A 109 -33.07 9.94 5.17
N ILE A 110 -32.82 10.15 6.47
CA ILE A 110 -31.68 10.91 7.00
C ILE A 110 -30.35 10.35 6.47
N VAL A 111 -30.35 9.05 6.14
CA VAL A 111 -29.27 8.27 5.50
C VAL A 111 -29.13 8.55 3.99
N SER A 112 -29.04 9.81 3.56
CA SER A 112 -28.66 10.12 2.17
C SER A 112 -27.14 10.09 2.02
N ASP A 113 -26.59 9.66 0.88
CA ASP A 113 -25.13 9.52 0.66
C ASP A 113 -24.37 10.88 0.65
N TYR A 114 -24.17 11.50 1.81
CA TYR A 114 -23.44 12.77 1.96
C TYR A 114 -21.94 12.63 1.64
N GLN A 115 -21.39 11.41 1.73
CA GLN A 115 -19.97 11.14 1.48
C GLN A 115 -19.63 10.85 0.01
N GLN A 116 -20.60 10.87 -0.92
CA GLN A 116 -20.32 10.47 -2.31
C GLN A 116 -19.40 11.46 -3.06
N SER A 117 -19.31 12.72 -2.64
CA SER A 117 -18.36 13.69 -3.19
C SER A 117 -17.02 13.73 -2.43
N LEU A 118 -16.91 13.04 -1.29
CA LEU A 118 -15.71 13.06 -0.47
C LEU A 118 -14.67 12.10 -1.03
N THR A 119 -13.57 12.66 -1.54
CA THR A 119 -12.35 11.92 -1.88
C THR A 119 -11.18 12.54 -1.15
N MET A 120 -10.62 11.80 -0.20
CA MET A 120 -9.44 12.24 0.54
C MET A 120 -8.17 11.75 -0.13
N LYS A 121 -7.12 12.58 -0.15
CA LYS A 121 -5.85 12.31 -0.82
C LYS A 121 -4.71 12.21 0.19
N PHE A 122 -3.91 11.16 0.06
CA PHE A 122 -2.78 10.87 0.95
C PHE A 122 -1.51 10.60 0.15
N ASN A 123 -0.35 10.86 0.77
CA ASN A 123 0.95 10.62 0.14
C ASN A 123 1.34 9.13 0.21
N THR A 124 1.07 8.46 1.32
CA THR A 124 1.46 7.06 1.58
C THR A 124 0.24 6.19 1.88
N LYS A 125 0.38 4.87 1.65
CA LYS A 125 -0.64 3.86 1.96
C LYS A 125 -0.92 3.82 3.47
N GLU A 126 0.16 3.80 4.25
CA GLU A 126 0.09 3.73 5.71
C GLU A 126 -0.59 4.94 6.34
N ALA A 127 -0.39 6.15 5.78
CA ALA A 127 -1.09 7.34 6.26
C ALA A 127 -2.61 7.23 6.05
N ALA A 128 -3.03 6.68 4.90
CA ALA A 128 -4.45 6.44 4.64
C ALA A 128 -5.04 5.37 5.57
N ILE A 129 -4.29 4.29 5.84
CA ILE A 129 -4.71 3.22 6.77
C ILE A 129 -4.85 3.78 8.18
N LYS A 130 -3.82 4.45 8.71
CA LYS A 130 -3.86 5.08 10.03
C LYS A 130 -4.99 6.09 10.18
N PHE A 131 -5.35 6.78 9.09
CA PHE A 131 -6.48 7.71 9.10
C PHE A 131 -7.81 6.96 9.22
N ALA A 132 -8.01 5.90 8.43
CA ALA A 132 -9.21 5.07 8.51
C ALA A 132 -9.35 4.38 9.89
N GLU A 133 -8.27 3.85 10.44
CA GLU A 133 -8.23 3.24 11.79
C GLU A 133 -8.60 4.25 12.88
N LYS A 134 -8.07 5.48 12.81
CA LYS A 134 -8.40 6.55 13.78
C LYS A 134 -9.88 6.95 13.80
N GLN A 135 -10.56 6.79 12.67
CA GLN A 135 -11.97 7.11 12.50
C GLN A 135 -12.89 5.90 12.69
N GLY A 136 -12.35 4.70 12.95
CA GLY A 136 -13.14 3.48 13.12
C GLY A 136 -13.74 2.90 11.84
N TRP A 137 -13.27 3.32 10.66
CA TRP A 137 -13.87 2.87 9.39
C TRP A 137 -13.39 1.49 8.97
N LYS A 138 -14.32 0.64 8.53
CA LYS A 138 -13.99 -0.62 7.84
C LYS A 138 -13.35 -0.29 6.51
N TYR A 139 -12.14 -0.77 6.25
CA TYR A 139 -11.44 -0.49 4.99
C TYR A 139 -10.93 -1.75 4.30
N TYR A 140 -10.80 -1.67 2.98
CA TYR A 140 -10.03 -2.62 2.20
C TYR A 140 -9.02 -1.88 1.31
N VAL A 141 -7.84 -2.48 1.15
CA VAL A 141 -6.76 -1.88 0.37
C VAL A 141 -6.69 -2.54 -0.99
N GLN A 142 -6.83 -1.74 -2.04
CA GLN A 142 -6.55 -2.15 -3.40
C GLN A 142 -5.14 -1.74 -3.82
N GLU A 143 -4.29 -2.73 -4.10
CA GLU A 143 -2.92 -2.45 -4.53
C GLU A 143 -2.86 -1.87 -5.95
N PRO A 144 -1.99 -0.88 -6.20
CA PRO A 144 -1.83 -0.29 -7.52
C PRO A 144 -1.30 -1.31 -8.52
N LYS A 145 -1.99 -1.45 -9.65
CA LYS A 145 -1.49 -2.20 -10.81
C LYS A 145 -0.47 -1.36 -11.55
N THR A 146 0.82 -1.58 -11.27
CA THR A 146 1.90 -0.91 -11.99
C THR A 146 2.12 -1.55 -13.37
N PRO A 147 2.33 -0.74 -14.42
CA PRO A 147 2.67 -1.30 -15.73
C PRO A 147 4.06 -1.93 -15.67
N LYS A 148 4.19 -3.12 -16.26
CA LYS A 148 5.49 -3.77 -16.41
C LYS A 148 6.36 -2.95 -17.36
N PHE A 149 7.61 -2.72 -16.97
CA PHE A 149 8.59 -2.09 -17.86
C PHE A 149 8.99 -3.09 -18.96
N VAL A 150 8.96 -2.65 -20.21
CA VAL A 150 9.36 -3.43 -21.38
C VAL A 150 10.35 -2.60 -22.16
N VAL A 151 11.51 -3.19 -22.48
CA VAL A 151 12.52 -2.57 -23.34
C VAL A 151 11.94 -2.46 -24.75
N LYS A 152 11.92 -1.24 -25.29
CA LYS A 152 11.44 -0.96 -26.64
C LYS A 152 12.62 -0.44 -27.47
N ALA A 153 13.11 -1.22 -28.43
CA ALA A 153 14.13 -0.78 -29.36
C ALA A 153 13.51 -0.47 -30.73
N TYR A 154 13.77 0.72 -31.28
CA TYR A 154 13.25 1.09 -32.60
C TYR A 154 13.80 0.21 -33.73
N GLY A 155 15.01 -0.34 -33.56
CA GLY A 155 15.61 -1.29 -34.49
C GLY A 155 14.81 -2.59 -34.65
N ASP A 156 14.03 -2.99 -33.64
CA ASP A 156 13.18 -4.18 -33.70
C ASP A 156 12.09 -4.07 -34.78
N ASN A 157 11.77 -2.85 -35.20
CA ASN A 157 10.83 -2.62 -36.30
C ASN A 157 11.36 -3.18 -37.64
N TYR A 158 12.69 -3.24 -37.83
CA TYR A 158 13.33 -3.58 -39.11
C TYR A 158 14.15 -4.88 -39.08
N LYS A 159 13.94 -5.72 -38.06
CA LYS A 159 14.66 -6.99 -37.94
C LYS A 159 14.39 -7.91 -39.13
N TYR A 160 15.46 -8.41 -39.75
CA TYR A 160 15.37 -9.40 -40.82
C TYR A 160 14.74 -10.71 -40.28
N SER A 161 13.77 -11.23 -41.02
CA SER A 161 13.18 -12.55 -40.80
C SER A 161 13.47 -13.42 -42.03
N PRO A 162 14.14 -14.56 -41.88
CA PRO A 162 14.39 -15.47 -43.00
C PRO A 162 13.11 -16.18 -43.48
N ASN A 163 12.10 -16.28 -42.61
CA ASN A 163 10.83 -16.93 -42.92
C ASN A 163 9.79 -15.93 -43.44
N LYS A 164 8.72 -16.46 -44.06
CA LYS A 164 7.56 -15.68 -44.51
C LYS A 164 7.05 -14.80 -43.37
N LEU A 165 6.95 -13.49 -43.65
CA LEU A 165 6.55 -12.49 -42.66
C LEU A 165 5.10 -12.75 -42.19
N ARG A 166 4.88 -12.68 -40.87
CA ARG A 166 3.54 -12.83 -40.25
C ARG A 166 2.67 -11.59 -40.41
N LEU A 167 3.28 -10.41 -40.43
CA LEU A 167 2.60 -9.11 -40.51
C LEU A 167 3.49 -8.09 -41.24
N PHE A 168 2.86 -7.20 -42.01
CA PHE A 168 3.53 -6.05 -42.60
C PHE A 168 3.51 -4.90 -41.59
N LYS A 169 4.70 -4.47 -41.13
CA LYS A 169 4.82 -3.38 -40.15
C LYS A 169 4.64 -2.05 -40.86
N THR A 170 3.58 -1.31 -40.53
CA THR A 170 3.38 0.09 -40.94
C THR A 170 3.92 1.04 -39.88
N LYS A 171 4.04 2.33 -40.24
CA LYS A 171 4.40 3.40 -39.31
C LYS A 171 3.24 3.83 -38.43
#